data_AF-A0A8S3JM88-F1
#
_entry.id   AF-A0A8S3JM88-F1
#
_cell.length_a   1.000
_cell.length_b   1.000
_cell.length_c   1.000
_cell.angle_alpha   90.00
_cell.angle_beta   90.00
_cell.angle_gamma   90.00
#
_symmetry.space_group_name_H-M   'P 1'
#
loop_
_entity.id
_entity.type
_entity.pdbx_description
1 polymer ?
#
loop_
_entity_poly.entity_id
_entity_poly.type
_entity_poly.pdbx_seq_one_letter_code
_entity_poly.pdbx_strand_id
1 'polypeptide(L)'
;DIVALDDTTKGILPLEIYKLVERRREVKKLIKEKKNLTDEQLVQYDIRQKAYKLTANSLYGCLGFKHSRFFCKQLAAFITCKGREILMQAKNIVERMNYDVIYGDTDSIMINTNSIDYDQVMAIGAK
;
A
#
# COMPACT_ATOMS: atom_id res chain seq x y z
N ASP A 1 10.90 21.84 20.29
CA ASP A 1 9.73 22.46 19.65
C ASP A 1 9.19 21.57 18.55
N ILE A 2 8.23 20.70 18.89
CA ILE A 2 7.43 20.00 17.89
C ILE A 2 6.34 21.00 17.53
N VAL A 3 6.52 21.69 16.40
CA VAL A 3 5.49 22.54 15.83
C VAL A 3 4.28 21.65 15.57
N ALA A 4 3.23 21.82 16.39
CA ALA A 4 1.92 21.28 16.10
C ALA A 4 1.47 21.93 14.80
N LEU A 5 1.59 21.18 13.70
CA LEU A 5 1.04 21.58 12.42
C LEU A 5 -0.48 21.60 12.58
N ASP A 6 -1.06 22.77 12.34
CA ASP A 6 -2.49 22.96 12.15
C ASP A 6 -3.06 21.84 11.25
N ASP A 7 -4.08 21.13 11.73
CA ASP A 7 -4.74 19.99 11.04
C ASP A 7 -5.27 20.36 9.64
N THR A 8 -5.32 21.65 9.30
CA THR A 8 -5.78 22.15 8.00
C THR A 8 -4.71 22.12 6.90
N THR A 9 -3.41 22.13 7.21
CA THR A 9 -2.35 22.24 6.19
C THR A 9 -1.60 20.93 5.99
N LYS A 10 -1.86 20.23 4.87
CA LYS A 10 -1.13 19.00 4.51
C LYS A 10 0.35 19.30 4.28
N GLY A 11 1.22 18.54 4.96
CA GLY A 11 2.67 18.62 4.73
C GLY A 11 3.07 18.26 3.29
N ILE A 12 4.25 18.74 2.86
CA ILE A 12 4.74 18.58 1.50
C ILE A 12 4.89 17.10 1.10
N LEU A 13 5.48 16.27 1.96
CA LEU A 13 5.68 14.85 1.69
C LEU A 13 4.34 14.08 1.55
N PRO A 14 3.37 14.18 2.49
CA PRO A 14 2.03 13.62 2.31
C PRO A 14 1.34 14.08 1.02
N LEU A 15 1.46 15.37 0.67
CA LEU A 15 0.85 15.93 -0.54
C LEU A 15 1.43 15.30 -1.82
N GLU A 16 2.76 15.19 -1.93
CA GLU A 16 3.40 14.62 -3.12
C GLU A 16 3.17 13.11 -3.24
N ILE A 17 3.22 12.37 -2.13
CA ILE A 17 2.88 10.93 -2.12
C ILE A 17 1.43 10.73 -2.56
N TYR A 18 0.50 11.55 -2.04
CA TYR A 18 -0.91 11.49 -2.42
C TYR A 18 -1.10 11.69 -3.92
N LYS A 19 -0.46 12.70 -4.52
CA LYS A 19 -0.51 12.94 -5.97
C LYS A 19 -0.01 11.73 -6.79
N LEU A 20 1.09 11.10 -6.35
CA LEU A 20 1.63 9.91 -7.03
C LEU A 20 0.67 8.71 -6.94
N VAL A 21 0.06 8.48 -5.78
CA VAL A 21 -0.91 7.40 -5.56
C VAL A 21 -2.18 7.62 -6.38
N GLU A 22 -2.71 8.85 -6.42
CA GLU A 22 -3.90 9.18 -7.22
C GLU A 22 -3.64 8.98 -8.72
N ARG A 23 -2.52 9.49 -9.25
CA ARG A 23 -2.13 9.24 -10.65
C ARG A 23 -2.01 7.76 -10.97
N ARG A 24 -1.48 6.96 -10.03
CA ARG A 24 -1.43 5.50 -10.20
C ARG A 24 -2.82 4.88 -10.23
N ARG A 25 -3.76 5.35 -9.39
CA ARG A 25 -5.16 4.88 -9.39
C ARG A 25 -5.85 5.19 -10.71
N GLU A 26 -5.66 6.39 -11.26
CA GLU A 26 -6.19 6.78 -12.58
C GLU A 26 -5.70 5.83 -13.68
N VAL A 27 -4.39 5.55 -13.74
CA VAL A 27 -3.84 4.62 -14.74
C VAL A 27 -4.39 3.21 -14.55
N LYS A 28 -4.50 2.70 -13.31
CA LYS A 28 -5.11 1.39 -13.06
C LYS A 28 -6.59 1.35 -13.45
N LYS A 29 -7.32 2.46 -13.31
CA LYS A 29 -8.71 2.56 -13.74
C LYS A 29 -8.82 2.44 -15.26
N LEU A 30 -7.96 3.11 -16.02
CA LEU A 30 -7.88 2.97 -17.48
C LEU A 30 -7.62 1.52 -17.91
N ILE A 31 -6.67 0.84 -17.25
CA ILE A 31 -6.39 -0.58 -17.51
C ILE A 31 -7.62 -1.47 -17.23
N LYS A 32 -8.36 -1.19 -16.15
CA LYS A 32 -9.54 -1.99 -15.75
C LYS A 32 -10.72 -1.78 -16.71
N GLU A 33 -10.93 -0.56 -17.19
CA GLU A 33 -12.06 -0.22 -18.05
C GLU A 33 -11.98 -0.89 -19.44
N LYS A 34 -10.79 -1.34 -19.87
CA LYS A 34 -10.47 -2.19 -21.05
C LYS A 34 -11.10 -1.84 -22.41
N LYS A 35 -12.03 -0.89 -22.49
CA LYS A 35 -12.69 -0.51 -23.73
C LYS A 35 -11.67 0.17 -24.63
N ASN A 36 -11.36 -0.49 -25.75
CA ASN A 36 -10.58 0.03 -26.88
C ASN A 36 -9.06 0.19 -26.65
N LEU A 37 -8.47 -0.55 -25.71
CA LEU A 37 -7.01 -0.55 -25.54
C LEU A 37 -6.36 -1.61 -26.43
N THR A 38 -5.33 -1.22 -27.18
CA THR A 38 -4.44 -2.17 -27.86
C THR A 38 -3.51 -2.85 -26.85
N ASP A 39 -2.95 -4.01 -27.21
CA ASP A 39 -1.98 -4.71 -26.36
C ASP A 39 -0.75 -3.83 -26.03
N GLU A 40 -0.32 -3.01 -26.99
CA GLU A 40 0.76 -2.05 -26.78
C GLU A 40 0.39 -1.00 -25.72
N GLN A 41 -0.82 -0.45 -25.77
CA GLN A 41 -1.30 0.52 -24.79
C GLN A 41 -1.42 -0.10 -23.38
N LEU A 42 -1.83 -1.37 -23.29
CA LEU A 42 -1.88 -2.10 -22.02
C LEU A 42 -0.48 -2.22 -21.40
N VAL A 43 0.53 -2.58 -22.20
CA VAL A 43 1.93 -2.64 -21.75
C VAL A 43 2.42 -1.26 -21.30
N GLN A 44 2.16 -0.21 -22.07
CA GLN A 44 2.56 1.16 -21.71
C GLN A 44 1.94 1.61 -20.39
N TYR A 45 0.65 1.33 -20.16
CA TYR A 45 -0.03 1.68 -18.91
C TYR A 45 0.46 0.85 -17.72
N ASP A 46 0.78 -0.42 -17.92
CA ASP A 46 1.38 -1.24 -16.87
C ASP A 46 2.78 -0.71 -16.47
N ILE A 47 3.61 -0.32 -17.44
CA ILE A 47 4.89 0.34 -17.17
C ILE A 47 4.67 1.63 -16.38
N ARG A 48 3.69 2.44 -16.78
CA ARG A 48 3.38 3.71 -16.10
C ARG A 48 2.91 3.52 -14.66
N GLN A 49 2.02 2.56 -14.38
CA GLN A 49 1.59 2.31 -12.99
C GLN A 49 2.73 1.74 -12.13
N LYS A 50 3.62 0.91 -12.71
CA LYS A 50 4.83 0.41 -12.04
C LYS A 50 5.78 1.55 -11.71
N ALA A 51 5.99 2.49 -12.63
CA ALA A 51 6.83 3.67 -12.41
C ALA A 51 6.29 4.51 -11.25
N TYR A 52 4.99 4.83 -11.21
CA TYR A 52 4.41 5.54 -10.07
C TYR A 52 4.55 4.79 -8.75
N LYS A 53 4.34 3.45 -8.74
CA LYS A 53 4.57 2.61 -7.55
C LYS A 53 6.02 2.72 -7.07
N LEU A 54 6.97 2.57 -7.99
CA LEU A 54 8.39 2.61 -7.68
C LEU A 54 8.78 3.96 -7.10
N THR A 55 8.38 5.06 -7.75
CA THR A 55 8.68 6.42 -7.27
C THR A 55 8.10 6.67 -5.86
N ALA A 56 6.85 6.27 -5.61
CA ALA A 56 6.24 6.41 -4.28
C ALA A 56 6.99 5.61 -3.21
N ASN A 57 7.41 4.37 -3.52
CA ASN A 57 8.17 3.54 -2.60
C ASN A 57 9.61 4.07 -2.38
N SER A 58 10.22 4.65 -3.41
CA SER A 58 11.56 5.26 -3.30
C SER A 58 11.58 6.46 -2.36
N LEU A 59 10.48 7.21 -2.23
CA LEU A 59 10.39 8.33 -1.28
C LEU A 59 10.61 7.89 0.16
N TYR A 60 10.06 6.72 0.56
CA TYR A 60 10.37 6.12 1.86
C TYR A 60 11.86 5.77 1.97
N GLY A 61 12.45 5.19 0.92
CA GLY A 61 13.88 4.88 0.87
C GLY A 61 14.77 6.11 1.08
N CYS A 62 14.36 7.27 0.54
CA CYS A 62 15.05 8.55 0.76
C CYS A 62 15.07 8.99 2.22
N LEU A 63 14.09 8.58 3.04
CA LEU A 63 14.09 8.88 4.48
C LEU A 63 15.11 8.03 5.25
N GLY A 64 15.38 6.82 4.78
CA GLY A 64 16.33 5.89 5.42
C GLY A 64 17.79 6.04 4.96
N PHE A 65 18.04 6.72 3.84
CA PHE A 65 19.38 6.85 3.26
C PHE A 65 20.14 8.06 3.82
N LYS A 66 21.27 7.83 4.50
CA LYS A 66 22.05 8.88 5.19
C LYS A 66 22.51 10.04 4.31
N HIS A 67 22.76 9.80 3.03
CA HIS A 67 23.21 10.86 2.09
C HIS A 67 22.05 11.52 1.32
N SER A 68 20.81 11.19 1.65
CA SER A 68 19.63 11.86 1.12
C SER A 68 19.45 13.23 1.76
N ARG A 69 19.05 14.23 0.97
CA ARG A 69 18.61 15.55 1.48
C ARG A 69 17.39 15.45 2.40
N PHE A 70 16.61 14.38 2.29
CA PHE A 70 15.42 14.11 3.08
C PHE A 70 15.65 13.05 4.16
N PHE A 71 16.91 12.78 4.54
CA PHE A 71 17.22 11.77 5.54
C PHE A 71 16.53 12.07 6.88
N CYS A 72 15.68 11.15 7.34
CA CYS A 72 14.99 11.24 8.61
C CYS A 72 14.76 9.83 9.18
N LYS A 73 15.73 9.34 9.94
CA LYS A 73 15.71 7.98 10.51
C LYS A 73 14.51 7.73 11.41
N GLN A 74 14.14 8.71 12.23
CA GLN A 74 13.01 8.61 13.16
C GLN A 74 11.69 8.44 12.41
N LEU A 75 11.50 9.20 11.32
CA LEU A 75 10.30 9.09 10.51
C LEU A 75 10.24 7.74 9.77
N ALA A 76 11.35 7.27 9.21
CA ALA A 76 11.41 5.93 8.59
C ALA A 76 11.10 4.81 9.60
N ALA A 77 11.66 4.90 10.81
CA ALA A 77 11.36 3.97 11.90
C ALA A 77 9.88 4.02 12.32
N PHE A 78 9.30 5.23 12.41
CA PHE A 78 7.88 5.41 12.71
C PHE A 78 6.97 4.77 11.67
N ILE A 79 7.26 4.97 10.37
CA ILE A 79 6.50 4.34 9.28
C ILE A 79 6.51 2.82 9.40
N THR A 80 7.67 2.19 9.63
CA THR A 80 7.75 0.72 9.78
C THR A 80 7.09 0.23 11.07
N CYS A 81 7.13 1.00 12.14
CA CYS A 81 6.42 0.71 13.38
C CYS A 81 4.91 0.66 13.15
N LYS A 82 4.36 1.70 12.50
CA LYS A 82 2.93 1.76 12.16
C LYS A 82 2.51 0.67 11.17
N GLY A 83 3.35 0.33 10.20
CA GLY A 83 3.09 -0.80 9.30
C GLY A 83 2.94 -2.12 10.05
N ARG A 84 3.85 -2.42 10.98
CA ARG A 84 3.74 -3.63 11.83
C ARG A 84 2.51 -3.60 12.75
N GLU A 85 2.20 -2.44 13.33
CA GLU A 85 1.02 -2.27 14.18
C GLU A 85 -0.27 -2.60 13.41
N ILE A 86 -0.42 -2.07 12.18
CA ILE A 86 -1.57 -2.34 11.32
C ILE A 86 -1.63 -3.83 10.92
N LEU A 87 -0.49 -4.44 10.56
CA LEU A 87 -0.44 -5.87 10.22
C LEU A 87 -0.90 -6.74 11.39
N MET A 88 -0.45 -6.44 12.61
CA MET A 88 -0.87 -7.14 13.82
C MET A 88 -2.36 -6.90 14.13
N GLN A 89 -2.87 -5.69 13.90
CA GLN A 89 -4.31 -5.41 14.03
C GLN A 89 -5.13 -6.22 13.02
N ALA A 90 -4.70 -6.29 11.76
CA ALA A 90 -5.36 -7.09 10.72
C ALA A 90 -5.39 -8.58 11.11
N LYS A 91 -4.25 -9.12 11.59
CA LYS A 91 -4.18 -10.48 12.14
C LYS A 91 -5.23 -10.68 13.25
N ASN A 92 -5.26 -9.79 14.25
CA ASN A 92 -6.18 -9.92 15.38
C ASN A 92 -7.65 -9.85 14.96
N ILE A 93 -7.99 -9.06 13.93
CA ILE A 93 -9.35 -8.99 13.38
C ILE A 93 -9.74 -10.34 12.77
N VAL A 94 -8.85 -10.94 11.97
CA VAL A 94 -9.10 -12.24 11.34
C VAL A 94 -9.25 -13.34 12.39
N GLU A 95 -8.39 -13.38 13.42
CA GLU A 95 -8.50 -14.35 14.52
C GLU A 95 -9.82 -14.20 15.29
N ARG A 96 -10.33 -12.97 15.47
CA ARG A 96 -11.66 -12.73 16.07
C ARG A 96 -12.82 -13.20 15.18
N MET A 97 -12.61 -13.32 13.88
CA MET A 97 -13.58 -13.90 12.95
C MET A 97 -13.53 -15.43 12.93
N ASN A 98 -12.76 -16.04 13.84
CA ASN A 98 -12.61 -17.49 13.98
C ASN A 98 -11.94 -18.15 12.76
N TYR A 99 -11.02 -17.42 12.14
CA TYR A 99 -10.12 -17.88 11.08
C TYR A 99 -8.68 -17.84 11.55
N ASP A 100 -7.86 -18.78 11.07
CA ASP A 100 -6.46 -18.87 11.51
C ASP A 100 -5.53 -18.13 10.54
N VAL A 101 -4.63 -17.31 11.05
CA VAL A 101 -3.59 -16.68 10.22
C VAL A 101 -2.35 -17.57 10.21
N ILE A 102 -2.05 -18.16 9.05
CA ILE A 102 -0.93 -19.10 8.88
C ILE A 102 0.38 -18.36 8.68
N TYR A 103 0.36 -17.25 7.94
CA TYR A 103 1.56 -16.51 7.56
C TYR A 103 1.25 -15.03 7.35
N GLY A 104 2.29 -14.20 7.42
CA GLY A 104 2.22 -12.81 7.00
C GLY A 104 3.58 -12.32 6.51
N ASP A 105 3.57 -11.60 5.40
CA ASP A 105 4.74 -10.94 4.82
C ASP A 105 4.44 -9.47 4.64
N THR A 106 4.96 -8.64 5.56
CA THR A 106 4.99 -7.16 5.59
C THR A 106 3.68 -6.41 5.31
N ASP A 107 3.09 -6.58 4.13
CA ASP A 107 1.83 -6.00 3.66
C ASP A 107 0.73 -7.04 3.35
N SER A 108 0.97 -8.32 3.61
CA SER A 108 0.04 -9.43 3.34
C SER A 108 -0.11 -10.39 4.52
N ILE A 109 -1.28 -11.03 4.61
CA ILE A 109 -1.60 -12.12 5.54
C ILE A 109 -2.27 -13.26 4.79
N MET A 110 -1.94 -14.50 5.16
CA MET A 110 -2.46 -15.72 4.57
C MET A 110 -3.31 -16.43 5.61
N ILE A 111 -4.58 -16.64 5.26
CA ILE A 111 -5.64 -17.04 6.19
C ILE A 111 -6.12 -18.44 5.83
N ASN A 112 -6.24 -19.30 6.83
CA ASN A 112 -6.98 -20.55 6.76
C ASN A 112 -8.45 -20.30 7.12
N THR A 113 -9.34 -20.48 6.15
CA THR A 113 -10.79 -20.33 6.34
C THR A 113 -11.47 -21.60 6.85
N ASN A 114 -10.72 -22.70 7.02
CA ASN A 114 -11.23 -24.02 7.39
C ASN A 114 -12.29 -24.59 6.44
N SER A 115 -12.31 -24.10 5.19
CA SER A 115 -13.16 -24.63 4.11
C SER A 115 -12.31 -25.07 2.93
N ILE A 116 -12.73 -26.17 2.31
CA ILE A 116 -12.16 -26.68 1.05
C ILE A 116 -12.96 -26.20 -0.18
N ASP A 117 -14.12 -25.59 0.03
CA ASP A 117 -14.94 -25.06 -1.05
C ASP A 117 -14.40 -23.71 -1.53
N TYR A 118 -14.00 -23.67 -2.79
CA TYR A 118 -13.36 -22.51 -3.39
C TYR A 118 -14.27 -21.28 -3.42
N ASP A 119 -15.55 -21.46 -3.75
CA ASP A 119 -16.49 -20.34 -3.88
C ASP A 119 -16.77 -19.71 -2.51
N GLN A 120 -16.92 -20.55 -1.47
CA GLN A 120 -17.02 -20.08 -0.09
C GLN A 120 -15.77 -19.35 0.38
N VAL A 121 -14.56 -19.85 0.07
CA VAL A 121 -13.29 -19.20 0.42
C VAL A 121 -13.19 -17.81 -0.22
N MET A 122 -13.54 -17.70 -1.50
CA MET A 122 -13.52 -16.42 -2.23
C MET A 122 -14.57 -15.44 -1.68
N ALA A 123 -15.76 -15.92 -1.32
CA ALA A 123 -16.79 -15.11 -0.70
C ALA A 123 -16.38 -14.57 0.68
N ILE A 124 -15.64 -15.36 1.47
CA ILE A 124 -15.07 -14.92 2.75
C ILE A 124 -13.99 -13.86 2.53
N GLY A 125 -13.06 -14.09 1.58
CA GLY A 125 -11.97 -13.15 1.29
C GLY A 125 -12.40 -11.83 0.65
N ALA A 126 -13.63 -11.76 0.12
CA ALA A 126 -14.20 -10.54 -0.46
C ALA A 126 -14.95 -9.66 0.55
N LYS A 127 -15.19 -10.13 1.78
CA LYS A 127 -15.78 -9.36 2.88
C LYS A 127 -14.74 -8.45 3.54
#